data_AF-A0A3B0YS38-F1
#
_entry.id   AF-A0A3B0YS38-F1
#
_cell.length_a   1.000
_cell.length_b   1.000
_cell.length_c   1.000
_cell.angle_alpha   90.00
_cell.angle_beta   90.00
_cell.angle_gamma   90.00
#
_symmetry.space_group_name_H-M   'P 1'
#
loop_
_entity.id
_entity.type
_entity.pdbx_description
1 polymer ?
#
loop_
_entity_poly.entity_id
_entity_poly.type
_entity_poly.pdbx_seq_one_letter_code
_entity_poly.pdbx_strand_id
1 'polypeptide(L)'
;GRTVEQVMFTAVEFPDRIDEAALLPDLGSQNYTWKHEPEQLPEPDNSSTDSRWKIFRVPEGFVLTDHGWHQLVSDEAGVEHWVYSDGLASISVYIEKARNGEKYGGMSHRGALNAYGTIVAGYYVTVVGEVPRETVEMIGRSVQIK
;
A
#
# COMPACT_ATOMS: atom_id res chain seq x y z
N GLY A 1 -19.95 -16.42 -5.55
CA GLY A 1 -18.94 -15.73 -4.73
C GLY A 1 -19.47 -15.55 -3.32
N ARG A 2 -18.59 -15.43 -2.32
CA ARG A 2 -18.96 -15.10 -0.93
C ARG A 2 -18.72 -13.61 -0.73
N THR A 3 -19.67 -12.90 -0.12
CA THR A 3 -19.49 -11.48 0.22
C THR A 3 -18.30 -11.30 1.14
N VAL A 4 -17.39 -10.39 0.77
CA VAL A 4 -16.19 -10.04 1.56
C VAL A 4 -16.37 -8.73 2.33
N GLU A 5 -17.20 -7.82 1.80
CA GLU A 5 -17.56 -6.54 2.41
C GLU A 5 -18.88 -6.04 1.81
N GLN A 6 -19.62 -5.21 2.55
CA GLN A 6 -20.85 -4.58 2.08
C GLN A 6 -20.97 -3.16 2.63
N VAL A 7 -21.09 -2.19 1.72
CA VAL A 7 -21.35 -0.78 2.01
C VAL A 7 -22.65 -0.39 1.33
N MET A 8 -23.55 0.31 2.05
CA MET A 8 -24.85 0.71 1.54
C MET A 8 -25.29 2.04 2.15
N PHE A 9 -25.81 2.93 1.31
CA PHE A 9 -26.51 4.13 1.78
C PHE A 9 -27.86 3.74 2.38
N THR A 10 -28.15 4.22 3.59
CA THR A 10 -29.50 4.10 4.19
C THR A 10 -30.42 5.23 3.72
N ALA A 11 -29.84 6.37 3.35
CA ALA A 11 -30.47 7.50 2.69
C ALA A 11 -29.41 8.24 1.87
N VAL A 12 -29.82 8.82 0.73
CA VAL A 12 -28.98 9.68 -0.09
C VAL A 12 -29.85 10.78 -0.71
N GLU A 13 -29.37 12.01 -0.68
CA GLU A 13 -30.03 13.18 -1.25
C GLU A 13 -29.11 13.84 -2.28
N PHE A 14 -29.70 14.33 -3.38
CA PHE A 14 -28.97 14.98 -4.47
C PHE A 14 -29.51 16.40 -4.68
N PRO A 15 -29.10 17.37 -3.85
CA PRO A 15 -29.54 18.75 -4.00
C PRO A 15 -28.92 19.39 -5.25
N ASP A 16 -29.64 20.34 -5.88
CA ASP A 16 -29.12 21.09 -7.04
C ASP A 16 -27.89 21.94 -6.70
N ARG A 17 -27.68 22.26 -5.40
CA ARG A 17 -26.54 23.01 -4.90
C ARG A 17 -26.16 22.55 -3.49
N ILE A 18 -24.86 22.36 -3.27
CA ILE A 18 -24.27 22.12 -1.94
C ILE A 18 -23.82 23.48 -1.38
N ASP A 19 -24.19 23.81 -0.14
CA ASP A 19 -23.74 25.03 0.52
C ASP A 19 -22.24 24.97 0.84
N GLU A 20 -21.52 26.08 0.66
CA GLU A 20 -20.08 26.16 0.94
C GLU A 20 -19.77 25.88 2.41
N ALA A 21 -20.67 26.25 3.33
CA ALA A 21 -20.54 25.93 4.74
C ALA A 21 -20.54 24.41 5.03
N ALA A 22 -21.18 23.60 4.18
CA ALA A 22 -21.21 22.14 4.31
C ALA A 22 -19.90 21.47 3.85
N LEU A 23 -19.00 22.21 3.19
CA LEU A 23 -17.68 21.74 2.79
C LEU A 23 -16.62 22.01 3.86
N LEU A 24 -16.97 22.78 4.91
CA LEU A 24 -16.06 23.06 6.01
C LEU A 24 -15.94 21.83 6.93
N PRO A 25 -14.74 21.52 7.47
CA PRO A 25 -14.59 20.43 8.43
C PRO A 25 -15.40 20.68 9.69
N ASP A 26 -16.11 19.67 10.17
CA ASP A 26 -16.83 19.73 11.47
C ASP A 26 -15.89 19.78 12.68
N LEU A 27 -14.64 19.32 12.52
CA LEU A 27 -13.62 19.36 13.58
C LEU A 27 -12.94 20.74 13.61
N GLY A 28 -13.13 21.47 14.72
CA GLY A 28 -12.45 22.73 14.96
C GLY A 28 -10.92 22.56 14.99
N SER A 29 -10.22 23.34 14.15
CA SER A 29 -8.75 23.30 13.98
C SER A 29 -7.92 23.72 15.21
N GLN A 30 -8.55 24.09 16.33
CA GLN A 30 -7.84 24.61 17.51
C GLN A 30 -6.89 23.59 18.16
N ASN A 31 -7.12 22.28 17.97
CA ASN A 31 -6.27 21.20 18.50
C ASN A 31 -5.71 20.26 17.42
N TYR A 32 -5.97 20.55 16.14
CA TYR A 32 -5.56 19.68 15.03
C TYR A 32 -4.73 20.48 14.04
N THR A 33 -3.58 19.94 13.66
CA THR A 33 -2.75 20.49 12.59
C THR A 33 -2.72 19.51 11.44
N TRP A 34 -2.74 20.03 10.22
CA TRP A 34 -2.52 19.21 9.04
C TRP A 34 -1.07 18.73 9.04
N LYS A 35 -0.89 17.43 9.25
CA LYS A 35 0.35 16.76 8.86
C LYS A 35 0.18 16.27 7.45
N HIS A 36 0.53 17.12 6.49
CA HIS A 36 0.87 16.62 5.16
C HIS A 36 2.17 15.85 5.33
N GLU A 37 2.19 14.59 4.90
CA GLU A 37 3.46 13.96 4.57
C GLU A 37 4.17 14.94 3.61
N PRO A 38 5.41 15.36 3.91
CA PRO A 38 6.07 16.35 3.08
C PRO A 38 5.98 15.90 1.62
N GLU A 39 5.50 16.79 0.76
CA GLU A 39 5.41 16.58 -0.70
C GLU A 39 6.77 16.21 -1.32
N GLN A 40 7.84 16.45 -0.56
CA GLN A 40 9.10 15.76 -0.69
C GLN A 40 8.97 14.32 -0.16
N LEU A 41 8.37 13.44 -0.99
CA LEU A 41 9.07 12.18 -1.26
C LEU A 41 10.54 12.58 -1.43
N PRO A 42 11.51 11.93 -0.75
CA PRO A 42 12.91 12.21 -1.03
C PRO A 42 13.00 12.28 -2.55
N GLU A 43 13.51 13.42 -3.08
CA GLU A 43 13.67 13.54 -4.53
C GLU A 43 14.23 12.20 -4.99
N PRO A 44 13.78 11.67 -6.13
CA PRO A 44 14.46 10.53 -6.70
C PRO A 44 15.90 11.01 -6.91
N ASP A 45 16.74 10.82 -5.89
CA ASP A 45 18.13 10.55 -6.05
C ASP A 45 18.09 9.54 -7.18
N ASN A 46 18.80 9.85 -8.27
CA ASN A 46 18.64 9.16 -9.55
C ASN A 46 18.89 7.63 -9.46
N SER A 47 19.06 7.09 -8.26
CA SER A 47 18.90 5.73 -7.77
C SER A 47 17.45 5.17 -7.70
N SER A 48 16.37 5.97 -7.71
CA SER A 48 14.98 5.45 -7.71
C SER A 48 14.63 4.68 -8.99
N THR A 49 15.31 4.97 -10.09
CA THR A 49 15.14 4.25 -11.36
C THR A 49 15.80 2.87 -11.38
N ASP A 50 16.69 2.57 -10.43
CA ASP A 50 17.42 1.29 -10.40
C ASP A 50 17.28 0.59 -9.04
N SER A 51 16.03 0.29 -8.68
CA SER A 51 15.77 -0.68 -7.62
C SER A 51 16.53 -1.98 -7.90
N ARG A 52 17.18 -2.54 -6.88
CA ARG A 52 17.78 -3.88 -6.97
C ARG A 52 16.74 -4.97 -7.08
N TRP A 53 15.46 -4.65 -6.85
CA TRP A 53 14.36 -5.59 -6.89
C TRP A 53 13.64 -5.54 -8.22
N LYS A 54 13.06 -6.67 -8.57
CA LYS A 54 12.15 -6.81 -9.70
C LYS A 54 10.97 -7.67 -9.28
N ILE A 55 9.78 -7.19 -9.61
CA ILE A 55 8.51 -7.89 -9.40
C ILE A 55 8.10 -8.45 -10.76
N PHE A 56 8.28 -9.76 -10.95
CA PHE A 56 8.14 -10.37 -12.29
C PHE A 56 6.71 -10.65 -12.71
N ARG A 57 5.78 -10.76 -11.76
CA ARG A 57 4.38 -11.02 -12.05
C ARG A 57 3.49 -10.06 -11.30
N VAL A 58 2.66 -9.38 -12.07
CA VAL A 58 1.58 -8.52 -11.60
C VAL A 58 0.36 -8.90 -12.46
N PRO A 59 -0.86 -8.93 -11.89
CA PRO A 59 -2.06 -9.25 -12.67
C PRO A 59 -2.25 -8.30 -13.85
N GLU A 60 -2.90 -8.79 -14.91
CA GLU A 60 -3.26 -7.94 -16.04
C GLU A 60 -4.15 -6.77 -15.57
N GLY A 61 -3.94 -5.60 -16.17
CA GLY A 61 -4.66 -4.36 -15.81
C GLY A 61 -4.01 -3.55 -14.70
N PHE A 62 -3.20 -4.16 -13.83
CA PHE A 62 -2.47 -3.44 -12.79
C PHE A 62 -1.23 -2.76 -13.39
N VAL A 63 -1.04 -1.48 -13.04
CA VAL A 63 0.13 -0.67 -13.42
C VAL A 63 0.80 -0.13 -12.16
N LEU A 64 2.11 0.13 -12.24
CA LEU A 64 2.86 0.77 -11.16
C LEU A 64 2.43 2.23 -11.06
N THR A 65 1.81 2.61 -9.95
CA THR A 65 1.32 3.98 -9.70
C THR A 65 2.24 4.77 -8.78
N ASP A 66 3.01 4.08 -7.92
CA ASP A 66 4.00 4.71 -7.05
C ASP A 66 5.14 3.74 -6.73
N HIS A 67 6.34 4.28 -6.56
CA HIS A 67 7.55 3.54 -6.17
C HIS A 67 8.52 4.48 -5.46
N GLY A 68 8.87 4.12 -4.23
CA GLY A 68 9.75 4.97 -3.43
C GLY A 68 10.32 4.28 -2.20
N TRP A 69 11.31 4.93 -1.62
CA TRP A 69 11.87 4.55 -0.32
C TRP A 69 11.23 5.40 0.77
N HIS A 70 10.63 4.73 1.75
CA HIS A 70 9.97 5.36 2.89
C HIS A 70 10.70 4.99 4.17
N GLN A 71 10.92 5.97 5.05
CA GLN A 71 11.43 5.70 6.39
C GLN A 71 10.26 5.72 7.37
N LEU A 72 9.83 4.53 7.82
CA LEU A 72 8.65 4.36 8.67
C LEU A 72 8.84 4.94 10.08
N VAL A 73 10.07 4.93 10.60
CA VAL A 73 10.44 5.48 11.92
C VAL A 73 11.85 6.09 11.82
N SER A 74 12.08 7.25 12.43
CA SER A 74 13.45 7.79 12.59
C SER A 74 14.36 6.74 13.24
N ASP A 75 15.55 6.53 12.67
CA ASP A 75 16.54 5.50 13.04
C ASP A 75 16.29 4.05 12.58
N GLU A 76 15.19 3.76 11.87
CA GLU A 76 15.02 2.45 11.22
C GLU A 76 15.53 2.45 9.78
N ALA A 77 15.98 1.27 9.31
CA ALA A 77 16.31 1.07 7.90
C ALA A 77 15.07 1.36 7.04
N GLY A 78 15.25 2.10 5.95
CA GLY A 78 14.14 2.41 5.05
C GLY A 78 13.46 1.16 4.47
N VAL A 79 12.20 1.32 4.12
CA VAL A 79 11.35 0.37 3.41
C VAL A 79 11.28 0.80 1.96
N GLU A 80 11.52 -0.13 1.04
CA GLU A 80 11.18 0.09 -0.36
C GLU A 80 9.72 -0.30 -0.57
N HIS A 81 8.94 0.58 -1.18
CA HIS A 81 7.49 0.43 -1.33
C HIS A 81 7.10 0.62 -2.80
N TRP A 82 6.35 -0.35 -3.32
CA TRP A 82 5.78 -0.34 -4.67
C TRP A 82 4.27 -0.41 -4.56
N VAL A 83 3.56 0.44 -5.32
CA VAL A 83 2.11 0.46 -5.37
C VAL A 83 1.65 0.16 -6.79
N TYR A 84 0.83 -0.88 -6.94
CA TYR A 84 0.16 -1.23 -8.18
C TYR A 84 -1.34 -0.97 -8.07
N SER A 85 -1.96 -0.52 -9.15
CA SER A 85 -3.42 -0.33 -9.21
C SER A 85 -3.97 -0.63 -10.60
N ASP A 86 -5.18 -1.16 -10.65
CA ASP A 86 -5.99 -1.30 -11.89
C ASP A 86 -7.09 -0.23 -11.99
N GLY A 87 -7.11 0.74 -11.07
CA GLY A 87 -8.12 1.79 -10.96
C GLY A 87 -9.32 1.43 -10.08
N LEU A 88 -9.44 0.18 -9.64
CA LEU A 88 -10.47 -0.27 -8.68
C LEU A 88 -9.85 -0.84 -7.41
N ALA A 89 -8.83 -1.69 -7.55
CA ALA A 89 -8.10 -2.30 -6.45
C ALA A 89 -6.62 -1.86 -6.49
N SER A 90 -6.00 -1.85 -5.32
CA SER A 90 -4.58 -1.55 -5.16
C SER A 90 -3.83 -2.65 -4.42
N ILE A 91 -2.54 -2.77 -4.74
CA ILE A 91 -1.61 -3.73 -4.15
C ILE A 91 -0.34 -2.98 -3.76
N SER A 92 0.02 -3.06 -2.49
CA SER A 92 1.28 -2.55 -1.94
C SER A 92 2.27 -3.70 -1.74
N VAL A 93 3.52 -3.50 -2.16
CA VAL A 93 4.65 -4.40 -1.91
C VAL A 93 5.70 -3.65 -1.12
N TYR A 94 5.97 -4.13 0.09
CA TYR A 94 6.99 -3.59 0.99
C TYR A 94 8.19 -4.53 1.03
N ILE A 95 9.40 -3.97 0.94
CA ILE A 95 10.65 -4.70 1.02
C ILE A 95 11.57 -4.05 2.05
N GLU A 96 11.91 -4.78 3.09
CA GLU A 96 12.76 -4.30 4.20
C GLU A 96 13.79 -5.33 4.63
N LYS A 97 14.86 -4.89 5.30
CA LYS A 97 15.91 -5.81 5.76
C LYS A 97 15.37 -6.71 6.88
N ALA A 98 15.63 -8.01 6.78
CA ALA A 98 15.19 -8.93 7.81
C ALA A 98 15.91 -8.68 9.15
N ARG A 99 15.15 -8.59 10.25
CA ARG A 99 15.65 -8.55 11.62
C ARG A 99 15.78 -9.97 12.18
N ASN A 100 16.84 -10.22 12.94
CA ASN A 100 17.13 -11.54 13.51
C ASN A 100 16.09 -11.95 14.56
N GLY A 101 15.59 -13.18 14.48
CA GLY A 101 14.78 -13.82 15.53
C GLY A 101 13.27 -13.81 15.30
N GLU A 102 12.80 -13.14 14.26
CA GLU A 102 11.37 -13.08 13.96
C GLU A 102 10.97 -14.18 12.96
N LYS A 103 9.89 -14.90 13.27
CA LYS A 103 9.27 -15.84 12.33
C LYS A 103 8.43 -15.05 11.35
N TYR A 104 8.94 -14.82 10.15
CA TYR A 104 8.16 -14.18 9.09
C TYR A 104 7.81 -15.16 7.99
N GLY A 105 6.60 -14.99 7.49
CA GLY A 105 6.05 -15.82 6.45
C GLY A 105 4.61 -16.20 6.74
N GLY A 106 3.77 -16.22 5.71
CA GLY A 106 2.43 -16.75 5.79
C GLY A 106 1.36 -15.81 5.27
N MET A 107 0.12 -16.29 5.38
CA MET A 107 -1.06 -15.59 4.90
C MET A 107 -1.87 -15.03 6.06
N SER A 108 -2.31 -13.79 5.90
CA SER A 108 -3.29 -13.17 6.77
C SER A 108 -4.34 -12.41 5.95
N HIS A 109 -5.50 -12.16 6.54
CA HIS A 109 -6.55 -11.39 5.90
C HIS A 109 -7.42 -10.67 6.94
N ARG A 110 -8.03 -9.57 6.54
CA ARG A 110 -9.07 -8.83 7.28
C ARG A 110 -10.08 -8.29 6.27
N GLY A 111 -11.32 -8.77 6.31
CA GLY A 111 -12.34 -8.39 5.31
C GLY A 111 -11.91 -8.79 3.90
N ALA A 112 -11.94 -7.83 2.96
CA ALA A 112 -11.43 -8.01 1.60
C ALA A 112 -9.89 -7.92 1.49
N LEU A 113 -9.22 -7.36 2.50
CA LEU A 113 -7.77 -7.14 2.49
C LEU A 113 -7.03 -8.45 2.76
N ASN A 114 -6.17 -8.86 1.83
CA ASN A 114 -5.26 -10.00 1.98
C ASN A 114 -3.82 -9.51 2.13
N ALA A 115 -3.02 -10.23 2.91
CA ALA A 115 -1.60 -9.98 3.06
C ALA A 115 -0.78 -11.27 3.04
N TYR A 116 0.34 -11.22 2.32
CA TYR A 116 1.31 -12.31 2.21
C TYR A 116 2.71 -11.82 2.60
N GLY A 117 3.34 -12.53 3.54
CA GLY A 117 4.73 -12.31 3.90
C GLY A 117 5.63 -13.44 3.40
N THR A 118 6.83 -13.09 2.94
CA THR A 118 7.90 -14.05 2.62
C THR A 118 9.29 -13.43 2.85
N ILE A 119 10.33 -14.27 2.84
CA ILE A 119 11.73 -13.84 2.91
C ILE A 119 12.37 -14.09 1.54
N VAL A 120 12.99 -13.05 0.97
CA VAL A 120 13.79 -13.15 -0.26
C VAL A 120 15.17 -12.56 0.01
N ALA A 121 16.22 -13.38 -0.13
CA ALA A 121 17.63 -12.94 0.00
C ALA A 121 17.95 -12.14 1.30
N GLY A 122 17.31 -12.48 2.42
CA GLY A 122 17.51 -11.80 3.71
C GLY A 122 16.71 -10.50 3.88
N TYR A 123 15.68 -10.28 3.04
CA TYR A 123 14.72 -9.19 3.16
C TYR A 123 13.32 -9.73 3.36
N TYR A 124 12.52 -9.06 4.19
CA TYR A 124 11.10 -9.31 4.31
C TYR A 124 10.37 -8.64 3.17
N VAL A 125 9.57 -9.43 2.46
CA VAL A 125 8.68 -8.99 1.41
C VAL A 125 7.26 -9.17 1.92
N THR A 126 6.53 -8.06 2.02
CA THR A 126 5.13 -8.05 2.45
C THR A 126 4.27 -7.49 1.33
N VAL A 127 3.34 -8.29 0.83
CA VAL A 127 2.37 -7.90 -0.20
C VAL A 127 1.01 -7.76 0.45
N VAL A 128 0.34 -6.63 0.26
CA VAL A 128 -0.97 -6.32 0.85
C VAL A 128 -1.88 -5.74 -0.22
N GLY A 129 -3.14 -6.17 -0.28
CA GLY A 129 -4.12 -5.58 -1.20
C GLY A 129 -5.51 -6.20 -1.11
N GLU A 130 -6.51 -5.48 -1.63
CA GLU A 130 -7.91 -5.94 -1.72
C GLU A 130 -8.12 -6.81 -2.95
N VAL A 131 -7.33 -7.88 -3.03
CA VAL A 131 -7.28 -8.82 -4.14
C VAL A 131 -7.31 -10.24 -3.61
N PRO A 132 -7.63 -11.26 -4.43
CA PRO A 132 -7.61 -12.65 -3.99
C PRO A 132 -6.27 -13.04 -3.34
N ARG A 133 -6.32 -14.02 -2.41
CA ARG A 133 -5.13 -14.50 -1.70
C ARG A 133 -4.04 -14.98 -2.68
N GLU A 134 -4.46 -15.64 -3.74
CA GLU A 134 -3.60 -16.18 -4.77
C GLU A 134 -2.83 -15.06 -5.50
N THR A 135 -3.42 -13.86 -5.59
CA THR A 135 -2.80 -12.68 -6.20
C THR A 135 -1.65 -12.15 -5.35
N VAL A 136 -1.88 -11.91 -4.05
CA VAL A 136 -0.81 -11.43 -3.16
C VAL A 136 0.31 -12.47 -3.04
N GLU A 137 -0.03 -13.76 -3.06
CA GLU A 137 0.94 -14.85 -3.07
C GLU A 137 1.80 -14.87 -4.33
N MET A 138 1.15 -14.79 -5.50
CA MET A 138 1.80 -14.80 -6.80
C MET A 138 2.81 -13.67 -6.91
N ILE A 139 2.42 -12.46 -6.50
CA ILE A 139 3.27 -11.27 -6.54
C ILE A 139 4.46 -11.46 -5.60
N GLY A 140 4.23 -11.82 -4.33
CA GLY A 140 5.29 -11.98 -3.34
C GLY A 140 6.32 -13.06 -3.72
N ARG A 141 5.86 -14.17 -4.32
CA ARG A 141 6.73 -15.22 -4.87
C ARG A 141 7.48 -14.80 -6.15
N SER A 142 7.05 -13.73 -6.81
CA SER A 142 7.68 -13.19 -8.01
C SER A 142 8.71 -12.10 -7.72
N VAL A 143 8.89 -11.70 -6.46
CA VAL A 143 9.90 -10.71 -6.08
C VAL A 143 11.28 -11.35 -6.06
N GLN A 144 12.25 -10.76 -6.77
CA GLN A 144 13.63 -11.22 -6.79
C GLN A 144 14.60 -10.03 -6.89
N ILE A 145 15.87 -10.29 -6.58
CA ILE A 145 16.97 -9.35 -6.85
C ILE A 145 17.32 -9.44 -8.34
N LYS A 146 17.58 -8.29 -8.98
CA LYS A 146 18.07 -8.18 -10.36
C LYS A 146 19.41 -8.87 -10.57
#